data_AF-A0A5J5V1M5-F1
#
_entry.id   AF-A0A5J5V1M5-F1
#
_cell.length_a   1.000
_cell.length_b   1.000
_cell.length_c   1.000
_cell.angle_alpha   90.00
_cell.angle_beta   90.00
_cell.angle_gamma   90.00
#
_symmetry.space_group_name_H-M   'P 1'
#
loop_
_entity.id
_entity.type
_entity.pdbx_description
1 polymer ?
#
loop_
_entity_poly.entity_id
_entity_poly.type
_entity_poly.pdbx_seq_one_letter_code
_entity_poly.pdbx_strand_id
1 'polypeptide(L)' 'TNNISFFSSSFATLKKGDLKMIQPQTHLKVIDNSGARELMCIRVIRVSNRQYAHIGDVSVPVIKEAVPNTPLERSEV' A
#
# COMPACT_ATOMS: atom_id res chain seq x y z
N THR A 1 -2.48 11.16 -15.58
CA THR A 1 -1.63 10.02 -16.03
C THR A 1 -0.36 9.87 -15.18
N ASN A 2 -0.46 10.01 -13.84
CA ASN A 2 0.71 10.06 -12.93
C ASN A 2 0.72 8.97 -11.84
N ASN A 3 -0.08 7.90 -12.00
CA ASN A 3 -0.14 6.82 -11.03
C ASN A 3 0.39 5.54 -11.70
N ILE A 4 1.33 4.85 -11.06
CA ILE A 4 1.83 3.54 -11.51
C ILE A 4 1.05 2.47 -10.73
N SER A 5 0.22 1.70 -11.42
CA SER A 5 -0.61 0.61 -10.89
C SER A 5 0.18 -0.71 -10.83
N PHE A 6 0.16 -1.41 -9.69
CA PHE A 6 0.96 -2.63 -9.46
C PHE A 6 0.18 -3.92 -9.64
N PHE A 7 0.49 -4.67 -10.70
CA PHE A 7 -0.13 -5.96 -11.05
C PHE A 7 0.31 -7.12 -10.14
N SER A 8 -0.37 -7.31 -9.01
CA SER A 8 -0.56 -8.61 -8.33
C SER A 8 -1.53 -8.48 -7.14
N SER A 9 -2.63 -9.24 -7.22
CA SER A 9 -3.72 -9.58 -6.25
C SER A 9 -4.33 -8.54 -5.29
N SER A 10 -3.65 -7.45 -4.90
CA SER A 10 -4.20 -6.34 -4.10
C SER A 10 -3.45 -5.05 -4.47
N PHE A 11 -4.01 -4.29 -5.40
CA PHE A 11 -3.31 -3.17 -6.05
C PHE A 11 -3.28 -1.92 -5.17
N ALA A 12 -2.09 -1.35 -4.95
CA ALA A 12 -1.90 0.03 -4.52
C ALA A 12 -1.19 0.85 -5.63
N THR A 13 -1.29 2.18 -5.58
CA THR A 13 -0.64 3.11 -6.52
C THR A 13 0.27 4.09 -5.80
N LEU A 14 1.47 4.28 -6.36
CA LEU A 14 2.43 5.31 -5.97
C LEU A 14 2.35 6.52 -6.91
N LYS A 15 2.57 7.73 -6.39
CA LYS A 15 2.62 8.94 -7.21
C LYS A 15 3.93 9.00 -8.01
N LYS A 16 3.82 9.33 -9.29
CA LYS A 16 4.96 9.49 -10.20
C LYS A 16 5.81 10.69 -9.77
N GLY A 17 6.94 10.39 -9.12
CA GLY A 17 7.86 11.32 -8.45
C GLY A 17 8.59 10.60 -7.30
N ASP A 18 7.88 9.68 -6.65
CA ASP A 18 8.43 8.75 -5.67
C ASP A 18 9.05 7.57 -6.45
N LEU A 19 10.33 7.69 -6.80
CA LEU A 19 11.03 6.65 -7.54
C LEU A 19 11.14 5.37 -6.68
N LYS A 20 10.15 4.48 -6.86
CA LYS A 20 10.16 3.02 -6.63
C LYS A 20 10.43 2.49 -5.22
N MET A 21 10.48 3.33 -4.18
CA MET A 21 10.72 2.90 -2.81
C MET A 21 9.51 3.20 -1.91
N ILE A 22 9.01 2.15 -1.27
CA ILE A 22 7.98 2.18 -0.22
C ILE A 22 8.70 2.05 1.11
N GLN A 23 8.47 2.98 2.03
CA GLN A 23 9.04 2.97 3.38
C GLN A 23 7.91 2.94 4.42
N PRO A 24 8.22 2.66 5.69
CA PRO A 24 7.29 2.97 6.77
C PRO A 24 6.79 4.42 6.66
N GLN A 25 5.50 4.63 6.94
CA GLN A 25 4.77 5.90 6.82
C GLN A 25 4.50 6.37 5.37
N THR A 26 4.79 5.58 4.34
CA THR A 26 4.33 5.87 2.98
C THR A 26 2.82 5.63 2.85
N HIS A 27 2.10 6.61 2.31
CA HIS A 27 0.68 6.50 1.96
C HIS A 27 0.51 5.96 0.54
N LEU A 28 -0.39 4.99 0.39
CA LEU A 28 -0.65 4.27 -0.85
C LEU A 28 -2.14 4.33 -1.16
N LYS A 29 -2.47 4.68 -2.40
CA LYS A 29 -3.87 4.67 -2.86
C LYS A 29 -4.23 3.27 -3.37
N VAL A 30 -5.29 2.70 -2.84
CA VAL A 30 -5.75 1.36 -3.22
C VAL A 30 -6.58 1.40 -4.51
N ILE A 31 -6.34 0.44 -5.39
CA ILE A 31 -7.10 0.19 -6.63
C ILE A 31 -7.46 -1.30 -6.72
N ASP A 32 -7.82 -1.88 -5.58
CA ASP A 32 -8.45 -3.19 -5.53
C ASP A 32 -9.94 -3.04 -5.18
N ASN A 33 -10.64 -4.16 -5.19
CA ASN A 33 -12.04 -4.28 -4.81
C ASN A 33 -12.21 -4.70 -3.34
N SER A 34 -11.18 -4.60 -2.50
CA SER A 34 -11.25 -4.98 -1.08
C SER A 34 -12.19 -4.06 -0.28
N GLY A 35 -12.29 -2.81 -0.69
CA GLY A 35 -13.00 -1.76 0.03
C GLY A 35 -12.07 -0.77 0.72
N ALA A 36 -10.76 -1.02 0.78
CA ALA A 36 -9.80 0.00 1.20
C ALA A 36 -9.63 1.08 0.10
N ARG A 37 -9.48 2.34 0.52
CA ARG A 37 -9.20 3.49 -0.35
C ARG A 37 -7.77 3.99 -0.19
N GLU A 38 -7.30 4.03 1.05
CA GLU A 38 -5.96 4.50 1.40
C GLU A 38 -5.34 3.60 2.46
N LEU A 39 -4.09 3.24 2.23
CA LEU A 39 -3.26 2.43 3.11
C LEU A 39 -2.02 3.23 3.53
N MET A 40 -1.52 2.95 4.73
CA MET A 40 -0.22 3.44 5.19
C MET A 40 0.69 2.24 5.48
N CYS A 41 1.87 2.20 4.87
CA CYS A 41 2.85 1.16 5.17
C CYS A 41 3.38 1.34 6.60
N ILE A 42 3.27 0.32 7.45
CA ILE A 42 3.86 0.34 8.79
C ILE A 42 5.17 -0.45 8.86
N ARG A 43 5.31 -1.49 8.03
CA ARG A 43 6.48 -2.36 8.02
C ARG A 43 6.71 -2.96 6.65
N VAL A 44 7.97 -3.09 6.25
CA VAL A 44 8.39 -3.86 5.07
C VAL A 44 8.84 -5.24 5.53
N ILE A 45 8.36 -6.31 4.88
CA ILE A 45 8.77 -7.68 5.16
C ILE A 45 9.79 -8.09 4.10
N ARG A 46 11.05 -8.23 4.51
CA ARG A 46 12.12 -8.74 3.65
C ARG A 46 13.17 -9.49 4.47
N VAL A 47 13.83 -10.45 3.82
CA VAL A 47 14.94 -11.24 4.40
C VAL A 47 16.18 -10.40 4.65
N SER A 48 16.41 -9.34 3.85
CA SER A 48 17.50 -8.39 4.07
C SER A 48 17.04 -7.21 4.93
N ASN A 49 17.96 -6.65 5.74
CA ASN A 49 17.73 -5.47 6.61
C ASN A 49 17.51 -4.15 5.84
N ARG A 50 16.86 -4.19 4.68
CA ARG A 50 16.50 -3.00 3.92
C ARG A 50 15.27 -2.36 4.55
N GLN A 51 15.32 -1.04 4.73
CA GLN A 51 14.21 -0.25 5.27
C GLN A 51 13.17 0.13 4.20
N TYR A 52 13.33 -0.38 2.98
CA TYR A 52 12.56 0.01 1.81
C TYR A 52 12.11 -1.21 1.00
N ALA A 53 10.83 -1.19 0.62
CA ALA A 53 10.22 -2.11 -0.33
C ALA A 53 10.23 -1.52 -1.73
N HIS A 54 10.36 -2.38 -2.72
CA HIS A 54 10.12 -2.09 -4.12
C HIS A 54 8.85 -2.83 -4.57
N ILE A 55 8.48 -2.62 -5.82
CA ILE A 55 7.37 -3.31 -6.46
C ILE A 55 7.59 -4.82 -6.38
N GLY A 56 6.58 -5.55 -5.88
CA GLY A 56 6.63 -7.00 -5.72
C GLY A 56 7.21 -7.49 -4.38
N ASP A 57 7.73 -6.59 -3.54
CA ASP A 57 8.05 -6.93 -2.14
C ASP A 57 6.77 -6.93 -1.29
N VAL A 58 6.73 -7.76 -0.24
CA VAL A 58 5.61 -7.83 0.70
C VAL A 58 5.78 -6.78 1.80
N SER A 59 4.73 -6.03 2.09
CA SER A 59 4.69 -5.07 3.19
C SER A 59 3.45 -5.31 4.05
N VAL A 60 3.48 -4.79 5.27
CA VAL A 60 2.35 -4.73 6.18
C VAL A 60 1.81 -3.29 6.14
N PRO A 61 0.66 -3.07 5.49
CA PRO A 61 -0.04 -1.80 5.54
C PRO A 61 -0.98 -1.72 6.76
N VAL A 62 -1.60 -0.55 6.94
CA VAL A 62 -2.76 -0.32 7.81
C VAL A 62 -3.78 0.49 7.04
N ILE A 63 -5.05 0.15 7.17
CA ILE A 63 -6.18 0.86 6.53
C ILE A 63 -6.37 2.23 7.15
N LYS A 64 -6.17 3.28 6.34
CA LYS A 64 -6.43 4.68 6.74
C LYS A 64 -7.84 5.12 6.36
N GLU A 65 -8.28 4.73 5.17
CA GLU A 65 -9.62 5.00 4.70
C GLU A 65 -10.20 3.73 4.06
N ALA A 66 -11.41 3.36 4.48
CA ALA A 66 -12.22 2.31 3.90
C ALA A 66 -13.53 2.90 3.36
N VAL A 67 -14.12 2.21 2.37
CA VAL A 67 -15.43 2.50 1.83
C VAL A 67 -16.49 2.17 2.90
N PRO A 68 -17.48 3.06 3.14
CA PRO A 68 -18.58 2.77 4.06
C PRO A 68 -19.37 1.53 3.61
N ASN A 69 -19.85 0.73 4.57
CA ASN A 69 -20.58 -0.54 4.36
C ASN A 69 -19.72 -1.69 3.79
N THR A 70 -18.41 -1.60 3.88
CA THR A 70 -17.52 -2.76 3.68
C THR A 70 -17.22 -3.42 5.01
N PRO A 71 -16.89 -4.72 5.04
CA PRO A 71 -16.51 -5.40 6.29
C PRO A 71 -15.16 -4.90 6.86
N LEU A 72 -14.41 -4.09 6.12
CA LEU A 72 -13.12 -3.54 6.53
C LEU A 72 -13.28 -2.34 7.47
N GLU A 73 -12.52 -2.34 8.56
CA GLU A 73 -12.50 -1.23 9.51
C GLU A 73 -11.25 -0.36 9.36
N ARG A 74 -11.38 0.92 9.75
CA ARG A 74 -10.21 1.81 9.83
C ARG A 74 -9.27 1.29 10.93
N SER A 75 -7.97 1.27 10.65
CA SER A 75 -6.90 0.74 11.51
C SER A 75 -6.71 -0.77 11.50
N GLU A 76 -7.41 -1.50 10.64
CA GLU A 76 -7.11 -2.91 10.36
C GLU A 76 -5.76 -3.03 9.64
N VAL A 77 -5.05 -4.15 9.87
CA VAL A 77 -3.67 -4.43 9.42
C VAL A 77 -3.65 -5.37 8.23
#